data_AF-A0A9E1X468-F1
#
_entry.id   AF-A0A9E1X468-F1
#
_cell.length_a   1.000
_cell.length_b   1.000
_cell.length_c   1.000
_cell.angle_alpha   90.00
_cell.angle_beta   90.00
_cell.angle_gamma   90.00
#
_symmetry.space_group_name_H-M   'P 1'
#
loop_
_entity.id
_entity.type
_entity.pdbx_description
1 polymer ?
#
loop_
_entity_poly.entity_id
_entity_poly.type
_entity_poly.pdbx_seq_one_letter_code
_entity_poly.pdbx_strand_id
1 'polypeptide(L)'
;MHQTTEEPLLKKLLRYVMSDEARHVAFGVLSLQEVYQELTVAELRDRQEFTFEAALRMRDRFMRQEVWERMGVPVKDMVKFSLEMPDELRLLQKMLFSKIVPNCKKLGLLDAGDGWLRDRFTDIGVIEFENWVDTSEEFADLDEVSKDREMAEG
;
A
#
# COMPACT_ATOMS: atom_id res chain seq x y z
N MET A 1 -3.30 7.41 -11.04
CA MET A 1 -2.28 8.28 -11.66
C MET A 1 -1.89 7.79 -13.05
N HIS A 2 -1.40 6.54 -13.23
CA HIS A 2 -1.13 6.01 -14.57
C HIS A 2 -2.36 6.02 -15.50
N GLN A 3 -3.53 5.62 -14.98
CA GLN A 3 -4.79 5.61 -15.74
C GLN A 3 -5.33 7.00 -16.09
N THR A 4 -4.90 8.04 -15.39
CA THR A 4 -5.47 9.40 -15.48
C THR A 4 -4.52 10.41 -16.13
N THR A 5 -3.23 10.08 -16.28
CA THR A 5 -2.28 10.96 -16.95
C THR A 5 -2.41 10.82 -18.47
N GLU A 6 -2.44 11.96 -19.14
CA GLU A 6 -2.45 12.04 -20.61
C GLU A 6 -1.04 12.23 -21.19
N GLU A 7 -0.07 12.64 -20.37
CA GLU A 7 1.31 12.86 -20.82
C GLU A 7 2.02 11.54 -21.12
N PRO A 8 2.47 11.30 -22.38
CA PRO A 8 3.00 10.01 -22.80
C PRO A 8 4.24 9.53 -22.04
N LEU A 9 5.19 10.42 -21.74
CA LEU A 9 6.43 10.05 -21.04
C LEU A 9 6.13 9.63 -19.59
N LEU A 10 5.33 10.40 -18.87
CA LEU A 10 4.91 10.12 -17.51
C LEU A 10 4.11 8.82 -17.44
N LYS A 11 3.27 8.56 -18.44
CA LYS A 11 2.54 7.28 -18.55
C LYS A 11 3.52 6.11 -18.68
N LYS A 12 4.52 6.23 -19.55
CA LYS A 12 5.56 5.20 -19.71
C LYS A 12 6.40 5.02 -18.44
N LEU A 13 6.80 6.10 -17.78
CA LEU A 13 7.54 6.06 -16.52
C LEU A 13 6.74 5.37 -15.41
N LEU A 14 5.48 5.78 -15.21
CA LEU A 14 4.61 5.18 -14.20
C LEU A 14 4.37 3.69 -14.48
N ARG A 15 4.27 3.27 -15.75
CA ARG A 15 4.17 1.84 -16.12
C ARG A 15 5.37 1.04 -15.60
N TYR A 16 6.60 1.52 -15.81
CA TYR A 16 7.78 0.80 -15.31
C TYR A 16 7.92 0.85 -13.79
N VAL A 17 7.63 1.99 -13.16
CA VAL A 17 7.63 2.09 -11.69
C VAL A 17 6.65 1.10 -11.07
N MET A 18 5.44 0.98 -11.63
CA MET A 18 4.45 0.00 -11.16
C MET A 18 4.98 -1.44 -11.26
N SER A 19 5.68 -1.78 -12.35
CA SER A 19 6.28 -3.11 -12.54
C SER A 19 7.37 -3.40 -11.50
N ASP A 20 8.24 -2.44 -11.24
CA ASP A 20 9.32 -2.58 -10.24
C ASP A 20 8.78 -2.68 -8.80
N GLU A 21 7.82 -1.83 -8.43
CA GLU A 21 7.23 -1.89 -7.09
C GLU A 21 6.43 -3.17 -6.87
N ALA A 22 5.73 -3.67 -7.89
CA ALA A 22 5.05 -4.97 -7.79
C ALA A 22 6.06 -6.11 -7.56
N ARG A 23 7.23 -6.06 -8.21
CA ARG A 23 8.32 -7.02 -7.98
C ARG A 23 8.90 -6.91 -6.57
N HIS A 24 9.10 -5.69 -6.07
CA HIS A 24 9.56 -5.45 -4.70
C HIS A 24 8.58 -6.02 -3.67
N VAL A 25 7.28 -5.82 -3.87
CA VAL A 25 6.25 -6.36 -2.99
C VAL A 25 6.24 -7.89 -3.03
N ALA A 26 6.27 -8.49 -4.23
CA ALA A 26 6.29 -9.96 -4.36
C ALA A 26 7.52 -10.57 -3.68
N PHE A 27 8.70 -9.99 -3.89
CA PHE A 27 9.93 -10.40 -3.19
C PHE A 27 9.81 -10.26 -1.67
N GLY A 28 9.26 -9.14 -1.20
CA GLY A 28 9.03 -8.90 0.22
C GLY A 28 8.09 -9.93 0.85
N VAL A 29 6.99 -10.28 0.17
CA VAL A 29 6.05 -11.31 0.63
C VAL A 29 6.76 -12.66 0.76
N LEU A 30 7.45 -13.11 -0.29
CA LEU A 30 8.13 -14.42 -0.30
C LEU A 30 9.23 -14.50 0.77
N SER A 31 10.10 -13.49 0.85
CA SER A 31 11.24 -13.50 1.77
C SER A 31 10.83 -13.37 3.24
N LEU A 32 9.82 -12.57 3.56
CA LEU A 32 9.38 -12.37 4.93
C LEU A 32 8.50 -13.51 5.44
N GLN A 33 7.76 -14.19 4.56
CA GLN A 33 6.87 -15.28 4.97
C GLN A 33 7.64 -16.43 5.62
N GLU A 34 8.81 -16.78 5.09
CA GLU A 34 9.71 -17.79 5.67
C GLU A 34 10.25 -17.33 7.03
N VAL A 35 10.74 -16.09 7.11
CA VAL A 35 11.30 -15.53 8.35
C VAL A 35 10.25 -15.50 9.47
N TYR A 36 9.00 -15.14 9.16
CA TYR A 36 7.95 -15.01 10.17
C TYR A 36 7.54 -16.35 10.79
N GLN A 37 7.79 -17.48 10.12
CA GLN A 37 7.56 -18.81 10.70
C GLN A 37 8.55 -19.14 11.83
N GLU A 38 9.72 -18.49 11.84
CA GLU A 38 10.77 -18.71 12.82
C GLU A 38 10.72 -17.71 13.99
N LEU A 39 9.88 -16.67 13.88
CA LEU A 39 9.76 -15.63 14.91
C LEU A 39 8.98 -16.10 16.14
N THR A 40 9.40 -15.62 17.30
CA THR A 40 8.64 -15.76 18.53
C THR A 40 7.37 -14.90 18.52
N VAL A 41 6.44 -15.19 19.44
CA VAL A 41 5.20 -14.41 19.60
C VAL A 41 5.50 -12.92 19.87
N ALA A 42 6.54 -12.62 20.65
CA ALA A 42 6.93 -11.25 20.95
C ALA A 42 7.46 -10.52 19.71
N GLU A 43 8.32 -11.18 18.92
CA GLU A 43 8.86 -10.60 17.69
C GLU A 43 7.77 -10.41 16.63
N LEU A 44 6.83 -11.36 16.51
CA LEU A 44 5.65 -11.20 15.65
C LEU A 44 4.82 -9.99 16.06
N ARG A 45 4.62 -9.78 17.37
CA ARG A 45 3.93 -8.59 17.88
C ARG A 45 4.64 -7.30 17.47
N ASP A 46 5.97 -7.25 17.61
CA ASP A 46 6.74 -6.08 17.17
C ASP A 46 6.54 -5.79 15.67
N ARG A 47 6.46 -6.83 14.81
CA ARG A 47 6.17 -6.68 13.38
C ARG A 47 4.75 -6.21 13.11
N GLN A 48 3.78 -6.69 13.87
CA GLN A 48 2.38 -6.26 13.77
C GLN A 48 2.23 -4.78 14.16
N GLU A 49 2.83 -4.36 15.28
CA GLU A 49 2.80 -2.97 15.75
C GLU A 49 3.48 -2.03 14.76
N PHE A 50 4.68 -2.41 14.30
CA PHE A 50 5.39 -1.65 13.27
C PHE A 50 4.56 -1.49 12.00
N THR A 51 3.96 -2.57 11.50
CA THR A 51 3.12 -2.55 10.29
C THR A 51 1.92 -1.63 10.46
N PHE A 52 1.24 -1.71 11.61
CA PHE A 52 0.08 -0.88 11.91
C PHE A 52 0.46 0.61 11.99
N GLU A 53 1.52 0.95 12.72
CA GLU A 53 2.01 2.32 12.81
C GLU A 53 2.44 2.89 11.45
N ALA A 54 3.15 2.10 10.65
CA ALA A 54 3.57 2.49 9.32
C ALA A 54 2.36 2.79 8.43
N ALA A 55 1.33 1.95 8.45
CA ALA A 55 0.10 2.15 7.69
C ALA A 55 -0.62 3.46 8.09
N LEU A 56 -0.71 3.76 9.39
CA LEU A 56 -1.28 5.01 9.88
C LEU A 56 -0.47 6.24 9.44
N ARG A 57 0.87 6.18 9.56
CA ARG A 57 1.74 7.28 9.13
C ARG A 57 1.66 7.52 7.62
N MET A 58 1.56 6.46 6.82
CA MET A 58 1.34 6.57 5.37
C MET A 58 -0.01 7.21 5.05
N ARG A 59 -1.08 6.84 5.77
CA ARG A 59 -2.39 7.51 5.64
C ARG A 59 -2.29 9.00 5.94
N ASP A 60 -1.60 9.37 7.02
CA ASP A 60 -1.51 10.76 7.47
C ASP A 60 -0.64 11.62 6.55
N ARG A 61 0.34 11.02 5.85
CA ARG A 61 1.13 11.70 4.79
C ARG A 61 0.26 12.25 3.66
N PHE A 62 -0.91 11.67 3.38
CA PHE A 62 -1.82 12.20 2.36
C PHE A 62 -2.41 13.58 2.69
N MET A 63 -2.27 14.05 3.93
CA MET A 63 -2.65 15.42 4.29
C MET A 63 -1.71 16.47 3.68
N ARG A 64 -0.53 16.07 3.18
CA ARG A 64 0.41 16.92 2.42
C ARG A 64 0.74 18.25 3.11
N GLN A 65 0.80 18.24 4.43
CA GLN A 65 0.98 19.45 5.25
C GLN A 65 2.19 20.28 4.82
N GLU A 66 3.31 19.61 4.55
CA GLU A 66 4.54 20.24 4.07
C GLU A 66 4.42 20.90 2.70
N VAL A 67 3.56 20.39 1.83
CA VAL A 67 3.32 20.98 0.50
C VAL A 67 2.52 22.27 0.69
N TRP A 68 1.46 22.23 1.50
CA TRP A 68 0.66 23.43 1.80
C TRP A 68 1.50 24.53 2.44
N GLU A 69 2.36 24.16 3.39
CA GLU A 69 3.31 25.08 4.02
C GLU A 69 4.23 25.75 2.99
N ARG A 70 4.89 24.97 2.12
CA ARG A 70 5.78 25.49 1.07
C ARG A 70 5.06 26.36 0.04
N MET A 71 3.78 26.11 -0.19
CA MET A 71 2.93 26.89 -1.10
C MET A 71 2.35 28.15 -0.42
N GLY A 72 2.65 28.40 0.86
CA GLY A 72 2.13 29.55 1.61
C GLY A 72 0.64 29.45 1.95
N VAL A 73 0.07 28.23 1.90
CA VAL A 73 -1.34 27.97 2.18
C VAL A 73 -1.50 27.64 3.67
N PRO A 74 -2.53 28.17 4.37
CA PRO A 74 -2.79 27.82 5.77
C PRO A 74 -3.00 26.31 5.98
N VAL A 75 -2.00 25.62 6.54
CA VAL A 75 -2.00 24.16 6.72
C VAL A 75 -3.20 23.69 7.53
N LYS A 76 -3.56 24.40 8.60
CA LYS A 76 -4.68 24.03 9.48
C LYS A 76 -6.01 24.00 8.74
N ASP A 77 -6.23 24.96 7.84
CA ASP A 77 -7.47 25.07 7.07
C ASP A 77 -7.54 23.93 6.05
N MET A 78 -6.42 23.60 5.39
CA MET A 78 -6.35 22.47 4.45
C MET A 78 -6.49 21.11 5.13
N VAL A 79 -5.94 20.94 6.33
CA VAL A 79 -6.12 19.72 7.14
C VAL A 79 -7.58 19.59 7.55
N LYS A 80 -8.18 20.67 8.08
CA LYS A 80 -9.60 20.67 8.45
C LYS A 80 -10.49 20.34 7.25
N PHE A 81 -10.26 20.99 6.12
CA PHE A 81 -10.96 20.72 4.86
C PHE A 81 -10.82 19.26 4.42
N SER A 82 -9.61 18.69 4.50
CA SER A 82 -9.37 17.28 4.12
C SER A 82 -10.05 16.29 5.08
N LEU A 83 -10.14 16.60 6.37
CA LEU A 83 -10.85 15.79 7.37
C LEU A 83 -12.37 15.90 7.23
N GLU A 84 -12.88 17.05 6.80
CA GLU A 84 -14.31 17.28 6.56
C GLU A 84 -14.78 16.73 5.20
N MET A 85 -13.86 16.33 4.31
CA MET A 85 -14.23 15.67 3.05
C MET A 85 -14.99 14.36 3.30
N PRO A 86 -16.06 14.11 2.52
CA PRO A 86 -16.73 12.81 2.48
C PRO A 86 -15.76 11.65 2.28
N ASP A 87 -16.02 10.52 2.95
CA ASP A 87 -15.17 9.31 2.86
C ASP A 87 -15.05 8.77 1.43
N GLU A 88 -16.02 9.04 0.58
CA GLU A 88 -16.01 8.74 -0.86
C GLU A 88 -14.92 9.50 -1.62
N LEU A 89 -14.59 10.72 -1.17
CA LEU A 89 -13.53 11.54 -1.77
C LEU A 89 -12.14 11.22 -1.19
N ARG A 90 -12.07 10.44 -0.11
CA ARG A 90 -10.80 9.91 0.45
C ARG A 90 -10.33 8.65 -0.27
N LEU A 91 -10.58 8.56 -1.58
CA LEU A 91 -10.28 7.42 -2.43
C LEU A 91 -8.83 6.95 -2.29
N LEU A 92 -7.86 7.87 -2.19
CA LEU A 92 -6.45 7.54 -2.04
C LEU A 92 -6.12 6.82 -0.72
N GLN A 93 -6.82 7.16 0.37
CA GLN A 93 -6.64 6.45 1.65
C GLN A 93 -7.22 5.05 1.58
N LYS A 94 -8.40 4.89 0.96
CA LYS A 94 -9.01 3.57 0.72
C LYS A 94 -8.13 2.70 -0.18
N MET A 95 -7.56 3.27 -1.24
CA MET A 95 -6.61 2.59 -2.13
C MET A 95 -5.33 2.12 -1.41
N LEU A 96 -4.84 2.88 -0.42
CA LEU A 96 -3.67 2.46 0.36
C LEU A 96 -3.98 1.15 1.10
N PHE A 97 -5.07 1.12 1.87
CA PHE A 97 -5.44 -0.05 2.66
C PHE A 97 -5.92 -1.22 1.81
N SER A 98 -6.51 -0.94 0.64
CA SER A 98 -6.86 -1.99 -0.33
C SER A 98 -5.68 -2.78 -0.86
N LYS A 99 -4.44 -2.30 -0.64
CA LYS A 99 -3.20 -3.02 -0.95
C LYS A 99 -2.48 -3.52 0.30
N ILE A 100 -2.45 -2.74 1.38
CA ILE A 100 -1.78 -3.17 2.62
C ILE A 100 -2.47 -4.41 3.21
N VAL A 101 -3.79 -4.39 3.39
CA VAL A 101 -4.50 -5.45 4.13
C VAL A 101 -4.39 -6.82 3.44
N PRO A 102 -4.61 -6.97 2.12
CA PRO A 102 -4.39 -8.24 1.43
C PRO A 102 -2.95 -8.77 1.53
N ASN A 103 -1.95 -7.90 1.38
CA ASN A 103 -0.54 -8.31 1.45
C ASN A 103 -0.17 -8.76 2.88
N CYS A 104 -0.67 -8.08 3.93
CA CYS A 104 -0.47 -8.52 5.32
C CYS A 104 -1.13 -9.88 5.59
N LYS A 105 -2.29 -10.16 4.97
CA LYS A 105 -2.95 -11.47 5.03
C LYS A 105 -2.14 -12.56 4.33
N LYS A 106 -1.69 -12.29 3.10
CA LYS A 106 -0.86 -13.22 2.32
C LYS A 106 0.43 -13.58 3.02
N LEU A 107 1.05 -12.59 3.66
CA LEU A 107 2.25 -12.76 4.48
C LEU A 107 2.00 -13.59 5.76
N GLY A 108 0.74 -13.84 6.12
CA GLY A 108 0.33 -14.49 7.36
C GLY A 108 0.40 -13.60 8.60
N LEU A 109 0.89 -12.36 8.48
CA LEU A 109 1.07 -11.43 9.59
C LEU A 109 -0.26 -10.94 10.18
N LEU A 110 -1.30 -10.83 9.34
CA LEU A 110 -2.63 -10.36 9.75
C LEU A 110 -3.24 -11.23 10.86
N ASP A 111 -3.11 -12.55 10.71
CA ASP A 111 -3.70 -13.57 11.56
C ASP A 111 -2.69 -14.21 12.53
N ALA A 112 -1.43 -13.74 12.53
CA ALA A 112 -0.38 -14.27 13.38
C ALA A 112 -0.63 -14.01 14.88
N GLY A 113 -0.19 -14.95 15.72
CA GLY A 113 -0.32 -14.85 17.17
C GLY A 113 -1.78 -14.91 17.64
N ASP A 114 -2.23 -13.86 18.30
CA ASP A 114 -3.60 -13.69 18.82
C ASP A 114 -4.52 -12.89 17.88
N GLY A 115 -4.05 -12.54 16.67
CA GLY A 115 -4.84 -11.75 15.72
C GLY A 115 -4.85 -10.25 15.98
N TRP A 116 -3.95 -9.72 16.80
CA TRP A 116 -3.93 -8.29 17.14
C TRP A 116 -3.96 -7.36 15.92
N LEU A 117 -3.20 -7.65 14.85
CA LEU A 117 -3.20 -6.79 13.66
C LEU A 117 -4.57 -6.74 12.98
N ARG A 118 -5.28 -7.88 12.93
CA ARG A 118 -6.66 -7.96 12.43
C ARG A 118 -7.59 -7.10 13.27
N ASP A 119 -7.51 -7.18 14.59
CA ASP A 119 -8.34 -6.38 15.49
C ASP A 119 -8.09 -4.88 15.24
N ARG A 120 -6.83 -4.48 15.13
CA ARG A 120 -6.47 -3.07 14.87
C ARG A 120 -6.94 -2.57 13.51
N PHE A 121 -6.86 -3.39 12.46
CA PHE A 121 -7.42 -3.04 11.15
C PHE A 121 -8.95 -3.03 11.14
N THR A 122 -9.59 -3.84 11.99
CA THR A 122 -11.04 -3.81 12.21
C THR A 122 -11.45 -2.51 12.90
N ASP A 123 -10.74 -2.11 13.97
CA ASP A 123 -10.99 -0.88 14.74
C ASP A 123 -11.00 0.38 13.85
N ILE A 124 -10.09 0.43 12.87
CA ILE A 124 -9.99 1.58 11.95
C ILE A 124 -10.85 1.43 10.69
N GLY A 125 -11.64 0.36 10.59
CA GLY A 125 -12.62 0.14 9.51
C GLY A 125 -12.02 -0.24 8.16
N VAL A 126 -10.83 -0.83 8.11
CA VAL A 126 -10.15 -1.19 6.84
C VAL A 126 -10.09 -2.68 6.57
N ILE A 127 -10.59 -3.51 7.50
CA ILE A 127 -10.54 -4.97 7.37
C ILE A 127 -11.34 -5.50 6.18
N GLU A 128 -12.34 -4.74 5.70
CA GLU A 128 -13.15 -5.08 4.52
C GLU A 128 -12.34 -5.35 3.24
N PHE A 129 -11.12 -4.81 3.19
CA PHE A 129 -10.21 -5.02 2.06
C PHE A 129 -9.50 -6.38 2.06
N GLU A 130 -9.61 -7.20 3.09
CA GLU A 130 -8.77 -8.40 3.25
C GLU A 130 -8.90 -9.47 2.14
N ASN A 131 -9.98 -9.42 1.35
CA ASN A 131 -10.23 -10.35 0.24
C ASN A 131 -10.07 -9.69 -1.13
N TRP A 132 -9.52 -8.47 -1.18
CA TRP A 132 -9.24 -7.79 -2.44
C TRP A 132 -7.94 -8.33 -3.06
N VAL A 133 -7.80 -8.13 -4.37
CA VAL A 133 -6.65 -8.56 -5.16
C VAL A 133 -5.37 -7.94 -4.59
N ASP A 134 -4.45 -8.80 -4.16
CA ASP A 134 -3.15 -8.40 -3.65
C ASP A 134 -2.20 -7.95 -4.78
N THR A 135 -1.11 -7.27 -4.42
CA THR A 135 -0.20 -6.67 -5.41
C THR A 135 0.58 -7.72 -6.22
N SER A 136 0.78 -8.92 -5.69
CA SER A 136 1.50 -9.98 -6.39
C SER A 136 0.63 -10.72 -7.41
N GLU A 137 -0.70 -10.73 -7.24
CA GLU A 137 -1.61 -11.18 -8.30
C GLU A 137 -1.66 -10.16 -9.44
N GLU A 138 -1.61 -8.86 -9.14
CA GLU A 138 -1.46 -7.81 -10.17
C GLU A 138 -0.10 -7.86 -10.89
N PHE A 139 0.94 -8.41 -10.28
CA PHE A 139 2.26 -8.52 -10.91
C PHE A 139 2.22 -9.33 -12.21
N ALA A 140 1.44 -10.40 -12.26
CA ALA A 140 1.29 -11.21 -13.48
C ALA A 140 0.74 -10.37 -14.65
N ASP A 141 -0.12 -9.42 -14.35
CA ASP A 141 -0.71 -8.51 -15.34
C ASP A 141 0.21 -7.32 -15.66
N LEU A 142 1.14 -6.97 -14.76
CA LEU A 142 1.99 -5.77 -14.81
C LEU A 142 3.49 -6.03 -15.09
N ASP A 143 3.90 -7.27 -15.40
CA ASP A 143 5.30 -7.59 -15.77
C ASP A 143 5.63 -7.14 -17.20
N GLU A 144 5.55 -5.83 -17.41
CA GLU A 144 5.72 -5.17 -18.71
C GLU A 144 7.16 -5.24 -19.22
N VAL A 145 8.15 -5.42 -18.33
CA VAL A 145 9.55 -5.61 -18.71
C VAL A 145 9.73 -6.94 -19.43
N SER A 146 9.08 -8.00 -18.97
CA SER A 146 9.08 -9.31 -19.64
C SER A 146 8.36 -9.23 -20.99
N LYS A 147 7.18 -8.59 -21.04
CA LYS A 147 6.43 -8.39 -22.29
C LYS A 147 7.23 -7.60 -23.35
N ASP A 148 7.89 -6.51 -22.93
CA ASP A 148 8.71 -5.70 -23.85
C ASP A 148 9.94 -6.48 -24.36
N ARG A 149 10.51 -7.40 -23.56
CA ARG A 149 11.61 -8.29 -23.99
C ARG A 149 11.15 -9.35 -24.99
N GLU A 150 10.03 -10.02 -24.71
CA GLU A 150 9.44 -11.00 -25.64
C GLU A 150 9.12 -10.37 -27.01
N MET A 151 8.64 -9.12 -27.01
CA MET A 151 8.39 -8.37 -28.25
C MET A 151 9.67 -7.94 -28.99
N ALA A 152 10.81 -7.83 -28.30
CA ALA A 152 12.08 -7.45 -28.92
C ALA A 152 12.86 -8.67 -29.47
N GLU A 153 12.51 -9.87 -28.99
CA GLU A 153 13.12 -11.14 -29.41
C GLU A 153 12.36 -11.85 -30.55
N GLY A 154 11.16 -11.37 -30.90
CA GLY A 154 10.34 -11.85 -32.04
C GLY A 154 10.38 -10.93 -33.25
#